data_AF-R9K4D7-F1
#
_entry.id   AF-R9K4D7-F1
#
_cell.length_a   1.000
_cell.length_b   1.000
_cell.length_c   1.000
_cell.angle_alpha   90.00
_cell.angle_beta   90.00
_cell.angle_gamma   90.00
#
_symmetry.space_group_name_H-M   'P 1'
#
loop_
_entity.id
_entity.type
_entity.pdbx_description
1 polymer ?
#
loop_
_entity_poly.entity_id
_entity_poly.type
_entity_poly.pdbx_seq_one_letter_code
_entity_poly.pdbx_strand_id
1 'polypeptide(L)'
;MAYKNKVYVSMDADNDLRYYFLMKAWKQNDNSSFNFYDAHDINTILDKSEESIKAGLQKRFIDTKVFVLLVGEHTKYLYKYVRWEIDQAIKRELPCIVVNLNGKRSLDENLCPALMRDSLAVHISFNSKILQYALENWPASDKVYRSNGEIDSYHYKDVVYEKLGL
;
A
#
# COMPACT_ATOMS: atom_id res chain seq x y z
N MET A 1 -12.41 20.47 -5.95
CA MET A 1 -11.35 19.46 -5.73
C MET A 1 -12.02 18.09 -5.77
N ALA A 2 -11.68 17.22 -6.72
CA ALA A 2 -12.29 15.88 -6.75
C ALA A 2 -11.86 15.11 -5.49
N TYR A 3 -12.82 14.54 -4.76
CA TYR A 3 -12.56 13.81 -3.52
C TYR A 3 -11.96 12.44 -3.86
N LYS A 4 -10.66 12.25 -3.58
CA LYS A 4 -10.00 10.95 -3.73
C LYS A 4 -10.25 10.11 -2.49
N ASN A 5 -10.71 8.88 -2.66
CA ASN A 5 -10.99 7.96 -1.55
C ASN A 5 -10.49 6.53 -1.78
N LYS A 6 -9.90 6.24 -2.94
CA LYS A 6 -9.49 4.88 -3.29
C LYS A 6 -8.15 4.52 -2.68
N VAL A 7 -7.98 3.25 -2.36
CA VAL A 7 -6.73 2.63 -1.94
C VAL A 7 -6.24 1.77 -3.09
N TYR A 8 -5.03 2.04 -3.55
CA TYR A 8 -4.37 1.24 -4.57
C TYR A 8 -3.48 0.21 -3.89
N VAL A 9 -3.78 -1.08 -4.07
CA VAL A 9 -2.97 -2.17 -3.49
C VAL A 9 -2.04 -2.73 -4.57
N SER A 10 -0.73 -2.55 -4.42
CA SER A 10 0.29 -3.19 -5.26
C SER A 10 0.82 -4.42 -4.55
N MET A 11 1.07 -5.49 -5.30
CA MET A 11 1.55 -6.77 -4.79
C MET A 11 2.23 -7.58 -5.90
N ASP A 12 2.92 -8.65 -5.51
CA ASP A 12 3.21 -9.76 -6.41
C ASP A 12 1.90 -10.50 -6.75
N ALA A 13 1.42 -10.36 -7.99
CA ALA A 13 0.18 -10.98 -8.43
C ALA A 13 0.29 -12.51 -8.59
N ASP A 14 1.49 -13.05 -8.72
CA ASP A 14 1.72 -14.50 -8.89
C ASP A 14 1.82 -15.20 -7.54
N ASN A 15 2.49 -14.57 -6.55
CA ASN A 15 2.77 -15.19 -5.26
C ASN A 15 1.90 -14.68 -4.09
N ASP A 16 1.52 -13.39 -4.11
CA ASP A 16 0.94 -12.71 -2.94
C ASP A 16 -0.55 -12.36 -3.10
N LEU A 17 -1.16 -12.71 -4.23
CA LEU A 17 -2.57 -12.38 -4.53
C LEU A 17 -3.56 -12.86 -3.45
N ARG A 18 -3.25 -13.97 -2.78
CA ARG A 18 -4.06 -14.50 -1.67
C ARG A 18 -4.23 -13.51 -0.51
N TYR A 19 -3.21 -12.69 -0.22
CA TYR A 19 -3.26 -11.71 0.87
C TYR A 19 -4.20 -10.56 0.55
N TYR A 20 -4.25 -10.16 -0.71
CA TYR A 20 -5.24 -9.20 -1.18
C TYR A 20 -6.67 -9.74 -1.16
N PHE A 21 -6.88 -11.02 -1.54
CA PHE A 21 -8.18 -11.64 -1.35
C PHE A 21 -8.58 -11.72 0.13
N LEU A 22 -7.62 -11.95 1.03
CA LEU A 22 -7.86 -11.91 2.46
C LEU A 22 -8.24 -10.50 2.95
N MET A 23 -7.62 -9.43 2.43
CA MET A 23 -8.06 -8.06 2.69
C MET A 23 -9.51 -7.82 2.26
N LYS A 24 -9.92 -8.35 1.09
CA LYS A 24 -11.31 -8.28 0.64
C LYS A 24 -12.25 -9.09 1.53
N ALA A 25 -11.81 -10.26 2.01
CA ALA A 25 -12.59 -11.07 2.94
C ALA A 25 -12.76 -10.37 4.30
N TRP A 26 -11.73 -9.70 4.83
CA TRP A 26 -11.85 -8.87 6.02
C TRP A 26 -12.89 -7.77 5.84
N LYS A 27 -12.87 -7.09 4.70
CA LYS A 27 -13.86 -6.03 4.38
C LYS A 27 -15.31 -6.53 4.31
N GLN A 28 -15.52 -7.79 3.91
CA GLN A 28 -16.86 -8.39 3.81
C GLN A 28 -17.38 -8.95 5.14
N ASN A 29 -16.53 -9.06 6.17
CA ASN A 29 -16.89 -9.65 7.44
C ASN A 29 -17.52 -8.59 8.37
N ASP A 30 -18.77 -8.78 8.76
CA ASP A 30 -19.50 -7.89 9.68
C ASP A 30 -18.84 -7.73 11.06
N ASN A 31 -17.99 -8.68 11.45
CA ASN A 31 -17.21 -8.62 12.69
C ASN A 31 -15.85 -7.92 12.53
N SER A 32 -15.56 -7.34 11.36
CA SER A 32 -14.34 -6.58 11.10
C SER A 32 -14.66 -5.11 10.88
N SER A 33 -13.87 -4.23 11.49
CA SER A 33 -13.89 -2.79 11.18
C SER A 33 -13.05 -2.42 9.96
N PHE A 34 -12.42 -3.41 9.31
CA PHE A 34 -11.53 -3.17 8.19
C PHE A 34 -12.31 -2.75 6.94
N ASN A 35 -12.00 -1.60 6.37
CA ASN A 35 -12.66 -1.11 5.16
C ASN A 35 -11.75 -0.23 4.32
N PHE A 36 -11.80 -0.43 3.01
CA PHE A 36 -11.14 0.43 2.03
C PHE A 36 -11.93 0.44 0.72
N TYR A 37 -11.85 1.54 -0.03
CA TYR A 37 -12.41 1.60 -1.38
C TYR A 37 -11.34 1.15 -2.37
N ASP A 38 -11.55 0.03 -3.03
CA ASP A 38 -10.54 -0.56 -3.90
C ASP A 38 -10.41 0.22 -5.22
N ALA A 39 -9.17 0.56 -5.61
CA ALA A 39 -8.87 1.16 -6.90
C ALA A 39 -8.92 0.13 -8.04
N HIS A 40 -8.74 -1.16 -7.76
CA HIS A 40 -8.83 -2.23 -8.76
C HIS A 40 -10.26 -2.42 -9.32
N ASP A 41 -11.28 -1.96 -8.58
CA ASP A 41 -12.69 -1.99 -9.01
C ASP A 41 -13.03 -0.94 -10.09
N ILE A 42 -12.14 0.02 -10.37
CA ILE A 42 -12.41 1.13 -11.31
C ILE A 42 -12.54 0.64 -12.74
N ASN A 43 -11.71 -0.31 -13.15
CA ASN A 43 -11.67 -0.82 -14.51
C ASN A 43 -11.09 -2.22 -14.59
N THR A 44 -11.60 -2.99 -15.55
CA THR A 44 -10.99 -4.23 -16.01
C THR A 44 -10.09 -3.95 -17.20
N ILE A 45 -8.87 -4.49 -17.17
CA ILE A 45 -7.91 -4.39 -18.27
C ILE A 45 -7.97 -5.70 -19.05
N LEU A 46 -8.50 -5.65 -20.28
CA LEU A 46 -8.70 -6.84 -21.13
C LEU A 46 -7.49 -7.13 -22.01
N ASP A 47 -6.90 -6.09 -22.59
CA ASP A 47 -5.68 -6.19 -23.38
C ASP A 47 -4.46 -6.31 -22.47
N LYS A 48 -3.64 -7.33 -22.72
CA LYS A 48 -2.47 -7.70 -21.91
C LYS A 48 -1.16 -7.09 -22.43
N SER A 49 -1.23 -6.22 -23.44
CA SER A 49 -0.09 -5.38 -23.82
C SER A 49 0.36 -4.51 -22.65
N GLU A 50 1.66 -4.24 -22.58
CA GLU A 50 2.23 -3.48 -21.48
C GLU A 50 1.71 -2.03 -21.46
N GLU A 51 1.54 -1.44 -22.64
CA GLU A 51 1.00 -0.11 -22.85
C GLU A 51 -0.44 -0.01 -22.32
N SER A 52 -1.29 -0.98 -22.67
CA SER A 52 -2.68 -1.01 -22.22
C SER A 52 -2.78 -1.24 -20.71
N ILE A 53 -1.94 -2.14 -20.16
CA ILE A 53 -1.86 -2.35 -18.71
C ILE A 53 -1.49 -1.04 -18.01
N LYS A 54 -0.36 -0.42 -18.38
CA LYS A 54 0.08 0.84 -17.74
C LYS A 54 -0.95 1.96 -17.90
N ALA A 55 -1.61 2.09 -19.04
CA ALA A 55 -2.70 3.05 -19.23
C ALA A 55 -3.90 2.76 -18.32
N GLY A 56 -4.26 1.49 -18.17
CA GLY A 56 -5.31 1.04 -17.25
C GLY A 56 -4.97 1.32 -15.78
N LEU A 57 -3.74 1.04 -15.36
CA LEU A 57 -3.25 1.34 -14.01
C LEU A 57 -3.23 2.85 -13.75
N GLN A 58 -2.84 3.68 -14.72
CA GLN A 58 -2.89 5.14 -14.59
C GLN A 58 -4.30 5.64 -14.26
N LYS A 59 -5.34 5.08 -14.87
CA LYS A 59 -6.74 5.44 -14.55
C LYS A 59 -7.06 5.17 -13.08
N ARG A 60 -6.57 4.06 -12.53
CA ARG A 60 -6.76 3.71 -11.11
C ARG A 60 -6.09 4.73 -10.18
N PHE A 61 -4.88 5.18 -10.53
CA PHE A 61 -4.14 6.18 -9.76
C PHE A 61 -4.79 7.57 -9.69
N ILE A 62 -5.69 7.91 -10.63
CA ILE A 62 -6.34 9.24 -10.64
C ILE A 62 -7.14 9.47 -9.35
N ASP A 63 -7.92 8.46 -8.92
CA ASP A 63 -8.81 8.54 -7.75
C ASP A 63 -8.19 7.95 -6.46
N THR A 64 -6.92 7.53 -6.52
CA THR A 64 -6.19 6.99 -5.38
C THR A 64 -5.85 8.07 -4.36
N LYS A 65 -6.25 7.83 -3.12
CA LYS A 65 -5.88 8.61 -1.92
C LYS A 65 -4.65 8.03 -1.23
N VAL A 66 -4.52 6.71 -1.16
CA VAL A 66 -3.45 6.00 -0.43
C VAL A 66 -2.92 4.86 -1.27
N PHE A 67 -1.60 4.69 -1.29
CA PHE A 67 -0.93 3.56 -1.93
C PHE A 67 -0.52 2.54 -0.85
N VAL A 68 -0.90 1.28 -1.05
CA VAL A 68 -0.53 0.16 -0.18
C VAL A 68 0.33 -0.80 -0.98
N LEU A 69 1.51 -1.14 -0.48
CA LEU A 69 2.40 -2.14 -1.06
C LEU A 69 2.47 -3.37 -0.15
N LEU A 70 2.02 -4.52 -0.65
CA LEU A 70 2.24 -5.80 0.03
C LEU A 70 3.65 -6.31 -0.33
N VAL A 71 4.49 -6.52 0.69
CA VAL A 71 5.87 -6.98 0.54
C VAL A 71 5.99 -8.42 0.99
N GLY A 72 6.09 -9.31 0.01
CA GLY A 72 6.42 -10.73 0.16
C GLY A 72 7.87 -11.04 -0.20
N GLU A 73 8.17 -12.32 -0.37
CA GLU A 73 9.54 -12.83 -0.57
C GLU A 73 10.16 -12.36 -1.90
N HIS A 74 9.32 -12.17 -2.93
CA HIS A 74 9.77 -11.88 -4.30
C HIS A 74 9.57 -10.42 -4.71
N THR A 75 8.86 -9.61 -3.92
CA THR A 75 8.40 -8.27 -4.32
C THR A 75 9.55 -7.35 -4.74
N LYS A 76 10.72 -7.41 -4.09
CA LYS A 76 11.88 -6.59 -4.46
C LYS A 76 12.41 -6.81 -5.87
N TYR A 77 12.14 -7.98 -6.47
CA TYR A 77 12.63 -8.35 -7.80
C TYR A 77 11.65 -7.97 -8.92
N LEU A 78 10.48 -7.41 -8.58
CA LEU A 78 9.43 -7.08 -9.54
C LEU A 78 9.63 -5.71 -10.18
N TYR A 79 10.55 -5.66 -11.16
CA TYR A 79 10.96 -4.42 -11.82
C TYR A 79 10.01 -3.90 -12.91
N LYS A 80 9.04 -4.71 -13.36
CA LYS A 80 8.16 -4.36 -14.49
C LYS A 80 6.97 -3.51 -14.07
N TYR A 81 6.03 -4.10 -13.33
CA TYR A 81 4.78 -3.43 -12.93
C TYR A 81 4.90 -2.84 -11.53
N VAL A 82 5.27 -3.63 -10.51
CA VAL A 82 5.37 -3.16 -9.13
C VAL A 82 6.33 -1.96 -9.00
N ARG A 83 7.54 -2.04 -9.56
CA ARG A 83 8.45 -0.89 -9.56
C ARG A 83 7.86 0.35 -10.25
N TRP A 84 7.14 0.15 -11.35
CA TRP A 84 6.47 1.25 -12.05
C TRP A 84 5.34 1.85 -11.20
N GLU A 85 4.54 1.03 -10.52
CA GLU A 85 3.48 1.47 -9.60
C GLU A 85 4.04 2.28 -8.43
N ILE A 86 5.16 1.83 -7.84
CA ILE A 86 5.86 2.55 -6.77
C ILE A 86 6.33 3.92 -7.27
N ASP A 87 6.97 3.98 -8.45
CA ASP A 87 7.39 5.24 -9.08
C ASP A 87 6.19 6.18 -9.31
N GLN A 88 5.04 5.65 -9.75
CA GLN A 88 3.82 6.43 -9.93
C GLN A 88 3.26 6.97 -8.61
N ALA A 89 3.32 6.19 -7.53
CA ALA A 89 2.88 6.62 -6.20
C ALA A 89 3.77 7.74 -5.64
N ILE A 90 5.10 7.59 -5.75
CA ILE A 90 6.09 8.58 -5.31
C ILE A 90 5.91 9.89 -6.09
N LYS A 91 5.82 9.83 -7.43
CA LYS A 91 5.63 11.03 -8.28
C LYS A 91 4.34 11.80 -8.00
N ARG A 92 3.32 11.13 -7.45
CA ARG A 92 2.04 11.73 -7.08
C ARG A 92 1.99 12.14 -5.61
N GLU A 93 3.08 11.94 -4.88
CA GLU A 93 3.18 12.19 -3.44
C GLU A 93 2.04 11.51 -2.66
N LEU A 94 1.67 10.30 -3.09
CA LEU A 94 0.66 9.53 -2.38
C LEU A 94 1.25 9.05 -1.05
N PRO A 95 0.47 9.11 0.05
CA PRO A 95 0.83 8.42 1.28
C PRO A 95 1.03 6.93 1.02
N CYS A 96 2.24 6.44 1.28
CA CYS A 96 2.63 5.05 1.05
C CYS A 96 2.60 4.25 2.35
N ILE A 97 1.90 3.12 2.33
CA ILE A 97 1.86 2.13 3.42
C ILE A 97 2.49 0.85 2.89
N VAL A 98 3.56 0.40 3.53
CA VAL A 98 4.22 -0.87 3.24
C VAL A 98 3.77 -1.91 4.27
N VAL A 99 3.21 -3.01 3.78
CA VAL A 99 2.70 -4.08 4.61
C VAL A 99 3.58 -5.31 4.42
N ASN A 100 4.36 -5.65 5.43
CA ASN A 100 5.27 -6.78 5.37
C ASN A 100 4.49 -8.08 5.64
N LEU A 101 4.48 -8.98 4.66
CA LEU A 101 3.76 -10.26 4.74
C LEU A 101 4.43 -11.25 5.70
N ASN A 102 5.72 -11.04 6.02
CA ASN A 102 6.45 -11.82 7.03
C ASN A 102 6.19 -11.37 8.47
N GLY A 103 5.30 -10.39 8.69
CA GLY A 103 4.90 -9.93 10.02
C GLY A 103 5.82 -8.88 10.65
N LYS A 104 6.89 -8.44 9.98
CA LYS A 104 7.72 -7.33 10.48
C LYS A 104 6.91 -6.05 10.63
N ARG A 105 7.14 -5.35 11.74
CA ARG A 105 6.48 -4.07 12.09
C ARG A 105 7.27 -2.83 11.65
N SER A 106 8.41 -3.02 10.99
CA SER A 106 9.34 -1.97 10.54
C SER A 106 9.86 -2.30 9.13
N LEU A 107 10.71 -1.43 8.58
CA LEU A 107 11.32 -1.63 7.26
C LEU A 107 12.02 -2.99 7.16
N ASP A 108 11.69 -3.75 6.11
CA ASP A 108 12.45 -4.93 5.73
C ASP A 108 13.46 -4.58 4.63
N GLU A 109 14.71 -4.32 5.01
CA GLU A 109 15.79 -3.98 4.07
C GLU A 109 16.03 -5.07 3.03
N ASN A 110 15.71 -6.32 3.35
CA ASN A 110 15.99 -7.47 2.49
C ASN A 110 14.86 -7.75 1.50
N LEU A 111 13.62 -7.31 1.75
CA LEU A 111 12.44 -7.65 0.95
C LEU A 111 11.74 -6.42 0.35
N CYS A 112 11.91 -5.24 0.94
CA CYS A 112 11.32 -4.01 0.43
C CYS A 112 12.02 -3.58 -0.87
N PRO A 113 11.28 -3.27 -1.96
CA PRO A 113 11.86 -2.69 -3.16
C PRO A 113 12.64 -1.40 -2.85
N ALA A 114 13.83 -1.23 -3.44
CA ALA A 114 14.72 -0.11 -3.16
C ALA A 114 14.05 1.27 -3.29
N LEU A 115 13.23 1.48 -4.33
CA LEU A 115 12.50 2.75 -4.50
C LEU A 115 11.60 3.09 -3.31
N MET A 116 10.94 2.09 -2.72
CA MET A 116 10.05 2.30 -1.57
C MET A 116 10.84 2.38 -0.26
N ARG A 117 11.94 1.63 -0.15
CA ARG A 117 12.85 1.69 1.01
C ARG A 117 13.43 3.10 1.21
N ASP A 118 13.76 3.77 0.11
CA ASP A 118 14.39 5.10 0.12
C ASP A 118 13.37 6.24 -0.01
N SER A 119 12.10 6.00 0.35
CA SER A 119 11.05 7.02 0.33
C SER A 119 10.12 6.96 1.55
N LEU A 120 9.43 8.07 1.82
CA LEU A 120 8.56 8.20 2.97
C LEU A 120 7.39 7.22 2.89
N ALA A 121 7.43 6.21 3.75
CA ALA A 121 6.38 5.22 3.89
C ALA A 121 6.32 4.69 5.32
N VAL A 122 5.11 4.34 5.77
CA VAL A 122 4.96 3.61 7.03
C VAL A 122 5.03 2.12 6.77
N HIS A 123 5.86 1.42 7.54
CA HIS A 123 5.99 -0.03 7.50
C HIS A 123 5.21 -0.66 8.64
N ILE A 124 4.37 -1.64 8.33
CA ILE A 124 3.51 -2.35 9.28
C ILE A 124 3.50 -3.85 8.99
N SER A 125 3.07 -4.63 9.99
CA SER A 125 2.82 -6.06 9.81
C SER A 125 1.49 -6.31 9.08
N PHE A 126 1.37 -7.45 8.40
CA PHE A 126 0.13 -7.85 7.74
C PHE A 126 -0.95 -8.26 8.76
N ASN A 127 -1.77 -7.30 9.19
CA ASN A 127 -2.92 -7.50 10.05
C ASN A 127 -4.02 -6.44 9.79
N SER A 128 -5.28 -6.83 9.82
CA SER A 128 -6.41 -5.94 9.50
C SER A 128 -6.48 -4.71 10.41
N LYS A 129 -6.21 -4.85 11.72
CA LYS A 129 -6.35 -3.74 12.67
C LYS A 129 -5.30 -2.66 12.46
N ILE A 130 -4.03 -3.04 12.29
CA ILE A 130 -2.94 -2.07 12.05
C ILE A 130 -3.05 -1.46 10.65
N LEU A 131 -3.49 -2.22 9.65
CA LEU A 131 -3.72 -1.67 8.32
C LEU A 131 -4.88 -0.68 8.31
N GLN A 132 -5.99 -0.97 9.00
CA GLN A 132 -7.09 0.00 9.16
C GLN A 132 -6.60 1.28 9.82
N TYR A 133 -5.87 1.15 10.94
CA TYR A 133 -5.29 2.28 11.65
C TYR A 133 -4.37 3.11 10.74
N ALA A 134 -3.53 2.45 9.94
CA ALA A 134 -2.64 3.12 9.00
C ALA A 134 -3.41 3.87 7.90
N LEU A 135 -4.43 3.25 7.30
CA LEU A 135 -5.28 3.89 6.28
C LEU A 135 -5.96 5.17 6.78
N GLU A 136 -6.33 5.21 8.06
CA GLU A 136 -7.00 6.35 8.69
C GLU A 136 -6.04 7.46 9.12
N ASN A 137 -4.88 7.11 9.67
CA ASN A 137 -3.99 8.05 10.34
C ASN A 137 -2.77 8.45 9.50
N TRP A 138 -2.20 7.52 8.73
CA TRP A 138 -0.98 7.78 7.97
C TRP A 138 -1.09 8.94 6.98
N PRO A 139 -2.20 9.13 6.22
CA PRO A 139 -2.28 10.24 5.25
C PRO A 139 -2.09 11.62 5.88
N ALA A 140 -2.52 11.82 7.12
CA ALA A 140 -2.30 13.07 7.84
C ALA A 140 -0.85 13.19 8.31
N SER A 141 -0.26 12.11 8.84
CA SER A 141 1.13 12.07 9.26
C SER A 141 2.10 12.26 8.09
N ASP A 142 1.92 11.57 6.97
CA ASP A 142 2.72 11.70 5.74
C ASP A 142 2.81 13.16 5.29
N LYS A 143 1.67 13.87 5.30
CA LYS A 143 1.64 15.31 4.94
C LYS A 143 2.50 16.16 5.88
N VAL A 144 2.49 15.89 7.18
CA VAL A 144 3.33 16.60 8.17
C VAL A 144 4.80 16.29 7.93
N TYR A 145 5.16 15.01 7.78
CA TYR A 145 6.52 14.57 7.51
C TYR A 145 7.09 15.21 6.23
N ARG A 146 6.33 15.17 5.12
CA ARG A 146 6.73 15.84 3.87
C ARG A 146 6.91 17.34 4.04
N SER A 147 6.04 18.01 4.81
CA SER A 147 6.16 19.46 5.05
C SER A 147 7.41 19.83 5.86
N ASN A 148 7.93 18.89 6.66
CA ASN A 148 9.18 19.03 7.39
C ASN A 148 10.42 18.63 6.56
N GLY A 149 10.24 18.14 5.33
CA GLY A 149 11.32 17.59 4.51
C GLY A 149 11.79 16.20 4.94
N GLU A 150 11.01 15.50 5.76
CA GLU A 150 11.32 14.14 6.22
C GLU A 150 10.92 13.14 5.13
N ILE A 151 11.88 12.33 4.67
CA ILE A 151 11.70 11.37 3.58
C ILE A 151 11.99 9.91 3.99
N ASP A 152 12.28 9.67 5.27
CA ASP A 152 12.69 8.36 5.76
C ASP A 152 11.51 7.40 6.03
N SER A 153 11.81 6.10 6.09
CA SER A 153 10.84 5.09 6.49
C SER A 153 10.36 5.30 7.93
N TYR A 154 9.06 5.16 8.15
CA TYR A 154 8.41 5.26 9.45
C TYR A 154 7.89 3.90 9.93
N HIS A 155 7.80 3.71 11.25
CA HIS A 155 7.10 2.59 11.85
C HIS A 155 6.34 3.04 13.09
N TYR A 156 5.19 2.41 13.36
CA TYR A 156 4.44 2.69 14.57
C TYR A 156 5.14 2.12 15.81
N LYS A 157 5.08 2.86 16.91
CA LYS A 157 5.55 2.40 18.23
C LYS A 157 4.73 1.22 18.72
N ASP A 158 5.33 0.36 19.56
CA ASP A 158 4.66 -0.83 20.10
C ASP A 158 3.35 -0.53 20.82
N VAL A 159 3.26 0.59 21.53
CA VAL A 159 2.02 1.05 22.20
C VAL A 159 0.82 1.17 21.25
N VAL A 160 1.04 1.42 19.95
CA VAL A 160 -0.04 1.43 18.96
C VAL A 160 -0.56 0.02 18.72
N TYR A 161 0.34 -0.96 18.57
CA TYR A 161 -0.02 -2.37 18.40
C TYR A 161 -0.73 -2.92 19.64
N GLU A 162 -0.22 -2.62 20.84
CA GLU A 162 -0.84 -3.02 22.11
C GLU A 162 -2.26 -2.48 22.25
N LYS A 163 -2.49 -1.21 21.91
CA LYS A 163 -3.84 -0.59 21.92
C LYS A 163 -4.80 -1.25 20.93
N LEU A 164 -4.28 -1.81 19.85
CA LEU A 164 -5.07 -2.58 18.88
C LEU A 164 -5.23 -4.06 19.31
N GLY A 165 -4.56 -4.49 20.39
CA GLY A 165 -4.53 -5.86 20.86
C GLY A 165 -3.78 -6.79 19.89
N LEU A 166 -2.59 -6.37 19.45
CA LEU A 166 -1.70 -7.07 18.50
C LEU A 166 -0.28 -7.27 19.04
#